data_AF-A0A1C6EZE0-F1
#
_entry.id   AF-A0A1C6EZE0-F1
#
_cell.length_a   1.000
_cell.length_b   1.000
_cell.length_c   1.000
_cell.angle_alpha   90.00
_cell.angle_beta   90.00
_cell.angle_gamma   90.00
#
_symmetry.space_group_name_H-M   'P 1'
#
loop_
_entity.id
_entity.type
_entity.pdbx_description
1 polymer ?
#
loop_
_entity_poly.entity_id
_entity_poly.type
_entity_poly.pdbx_seq_one_letter_code
_entity_poly.pdbx_strand_id
1 'polypeptide(L)'
;MKNSTALGANSGKFTRTITFKNEVHKKFYMEYLQKCRYQDVYHKALVYCLGLNSDTRDHVDRIYDFKEGYVKPECLYEGWQTSGSMKVVRMAYNLYCNGTPGRFIG
;
A
#
# COMPACT_ATOMS: atom_id res chain seq x y z
N MET A 1 -30.80 -3.60 46.54
CA MET A 1 -29.91 -4.48 45.74
C MET A 1 -30.51 -4.66 44.36
N LYS A 2 -29.65 -4.79 43.34
CA LYS A 2 -29.88 -4.93 41.87
C LYS A 2 -29.71 -3.64 41.04
N ASN A 3 -28.43 -3.38 40.87
CA ASN A 3 -27.68 -2.65 39.84
C ASN A 3 -27.83 -3.26 38.44
N SER A 4 -28.33 -2.47 37.49
CA SER A 4 -28.19 -2.62 36.03
C SER A 4 -28.58 -1.24 35.49
N THR A 5 -27.76 -0.52 34.70
CA THR A 5 -27.59 -0.76 33.28
C THR A 5 -26.41 0.07 32.73
N ALA A 6 -25.54 -0.61 31.99
CA ALA A 6 -24.61 -0.13 30.94
C ALA A 6 -23.65 1.04 31.23
N LEU A 7 -22.53 0.73 31.89
CA LEU A 7 -21.22 1.32 31.56
C LEU A 7 -20.80 0.78 30.18
N GLY A 8 -20.66 1.64 29.17
CA GLY A 8 -20.02 1.18 27.93
C GLY A 8 -20.26 1.95 26.64
N ALA A 9 -20.56 3.25 26.65
CA ALA A 9 -20.28 4.07 25.47
C ALA A 9 -18.81 4.50 25.52
N ASN A 10 -17.88 3.54 25.44
CA ASN A 10 -16.54 3.87 24.98
C ASN A 10 -16.72 4.21 23.51
N SER A 11 -16.75 5.51 23.21
CA SER A 11 -16.52 6.07 21.89
C SER A 11 -15.18 5.55 21.40
N GLY A 12 -15.21 4.33 20.89
CA GLY A 12 -14.06 3.58 20.43
C GLY A 12 -13.33 4.42 19.43
N LYS A 13 -12.27 5.09 19.90
CA LYS A 13 -11.27 5.74 19.10
C LYS A 13 -10.84 4.67 18.11
N PHE A 14 -11.35 4.72 16.88
CA PHE A 14 -11.04 3.77 15.83
C PHE A 14 -9.61 4.05 15.42
N THR A 15 -8.65 3.66 16.27
CA THR A 15 -7.25 3.61 15.91
C THR A 15 -7.20 2.51 14.86
N ARG A 16 -7.32 2.88 13.58
CA ARG A 16 -7.08 1.98 12.46
C ARG A 16 -5.61 1.58 12.52
N THR A 17 -5.29 0.64 13.39
CA THR A 17 -3.96 0.05 13.45
C THR A 17 -3.77 -0.68 12.14
N ILE A 18 -2.81 -0.22 11.34
CA ILE A 18 -2.49 -0.84 10.07
C ILE A 18 -2.05 -2.28 10.36
N THR A 19 -2.78 -3.25 9.81
CA THR A 19 -2.45 -4.67 9.94
C THR A 19 -1.39 -5.03 8.90
N PHE A 20 -0.32 -5.72 9.28
CA PHE A 20 0.68 -6.20 8.34
C PHE A 20 0.60 -7.72 8.20
N LYS A 21 0.78 -8.21 6.98
CA LYS A 21 0.80 -9.67 6.69
C LYS A 21 1.91 -10.40 7.47
N ASN A 22 3.09 -9.77 7.58
CA ASN A 22 4.24 -10.31 8.28
C ASN A 22 5.20 -9.17 8.68
N GLU A 23 6.22 -9.48 9.47
CA GLU A 23 7.23 -8.50 9.89
C GLU A 23 7.99 -7.90 8.70
N VAL A 24 8.21 -8.67 7.64
CA VAL A 24 8.95 -8.19 6.47
C VAL A 24 8.15 -7.11 5.72
N HIS A 25 6.83 -7.28 5.61
CA HIS A 25 5.93 -6.26 5.07
C HIS A 25 5.97 -5.00 5.96
N LYS A 26 5.91 -5.15 7.29
CA LYS A 26 6.01 -4.00 8.21
C LYS A 26 7.34 -3.26 8.04
N LYS A 27 8.47 -3.97 7.99
CA LYS A 27 9.80 -3.38 7.82
C LYS A 27 9.89 -2.63 6.48
N PHE A 28 9.49 -3.28 5.39
CA PHE A 28 9.43 -2.67 4.06
C PHE A 28 8.60 -1.39 4.06
N TYR A 29 7.40 -1.44 4.63
CA TYR A 29 6.51 -0.29 4.68
C TYR A 29 7.14 0.91 5.40
N MET A 30 7.76 0.69 6.57
CA MET A 30 8.37 1.77 7.34
C MET A 30 9.61 2.34 6.63
N GLU A 31 10.42 1.50 5.99
CA GLU A 31 11.63 1.92 5.29
C GLU A 31 11.30 2.74 4.03
N TYR A 32 10.40 2.25 3.19
CA TYR A 32 10.07 2.91 1.92
C TYR A 32 9.18 4.14 2.09
N LEU A 33 8.32 4.17 3.12
CA LEU A 33 7.54 5.37 3.42
C LEU A 33 8.42 6.55 3.83
N GLN A 34 9.58 6.31 4.45
CA GLN A 34 10.56 7.35 4.76
C GLN A 34 11.31 7.86 3.52
N LYS A 35 11.46 7.02 2.49
CA LYS A 35 12.07 7.40 1.20
C LYS A 35 11.12 8.24 0.34
N CYS A 36 9.82 8.13 0.54
CA CYS A 36 8.84 8.98 -0.13
C CYS A 36 9.00 10.45 0.30
N ARG A 37 9.13 11.35 -0.68
CA ARG A 37 9.16 12.80 -0.47
C ARG A 37 7.91 13.33 0.24
N TYR A 38 6.76 12.71 -0.03
CA TYR A 38 5.47 13.03 0.59
C TYR A 38 4.89 11.80 1.28
N GLN A 39 4.46 11.96 2.55
CA GLN A 39 3.81 10.90 3.33
C GLN A 39 2.29 11.08 3.35
N ASP A 40 1.70 11.32 2.17
CA ASP A 40 0.25 11.43 2.03
C ASP A 40 -0.44 10.05 2.12
N VAL A 41 -1.77 10.05 2.02
CA VAL A 41 -2.57 8.82 2.09
C VAL A 41 -2.34 7.91 0.89
N TYR A 42 -2.03 8.46 -0.29
CA TYR A 42 -1.78 7.74 -1.54
C TYR A 42 -0.45 7.00 -1.52
N HIS A 43 0.63 7.64 -1.05
CA HIS A 43 1.95 7.01 -0.92
C HIS A 43 1.93 5.95 0.16
N LYS A 44 1.21 6.19 1.27
CA LYS A 44 0.97 5.16 2.30
C LYS A 44 0.25 3.95 1.71
N ALA A 45 -0.84 4.15 0.97
CA ALA A 45 -1.56 3.06 0.34
C ALA A 45 -0.70 2.31 -0.70
N LEU A 46 0.06 3.04 -1.52
CA LEU A 46 0.96 2.50 -2.53
C LEU A 46 2.03 1.60 -1.90
N VAL A 47 2.81 2.13 -0.97
CA VAL A 47 3.91 1.40 -0.31
C VAL A 47 3.38 0.20 0.46
N TYR A 48 2.20 0.32 1.08
CA TYR A 48 1.53 -0.81 1.74
C TYR A 48 1.18 -1.92 0.75
N CYS A 49 0.59 -1.59 -0.40
CA CYS A 49 0.28 -2.59 -1.42
C CYS A 49 1.55 -3.26 -1.94
N LEU A 50 2.59 -2.50 -2.28
CA LEU A 50 3.87 -3.03 -2.79
C LEU A 50 4.56 -3.94 -1.78
N GLY A 51 4.35 -3.73 -0.48
CA GLY A 51 4.88 -4.58 0.58
C GLY A 51 4.19 -5.94 0.73
N LEU A 52 3.04 -6.17 0.09
CA LEU A 52 2.26 -7.41 0.23
C LEU A 52 2.88 -8.62 -0.51
N ASN A 53 3.56 -8.36 -1.63
CA ASN A 53 4.16 -9.40 -2.45
C ASN A 53 5.70 -9.37 -2.38
N SER A 54 6.37 -10.51 -2.47
CA SER A 54 7.85 -10.57 -2.52
C SER A 54 8.37 -9.91 -3.79
N ASP A 55 7.82 -10.27 -4.94
CA ASP A 55 8.35 -9.83 -6.24
C ASP A 55 8.27 -8.30 -6.37
N THR A 56 7.21 -7.69 -5.81
CA THR A 56 7.04 -6.23 -5.83
C THR A 56 7.95 -5.51 -4.84
N ARG A 57 8.40 -6.18 -3.77
CA ARG A 57 9.40 -5.62 -2.84
C ARG A 57 10.78 -5.65 -3.47
N ASP A 58 11.12 -6.74 -4.15
CA ASP A 58 12.42 -6.93 -4.79
C ASP A 58 12.60 -6.02 -6.02
N HIS A 59 11.49 -5.65 -6.69
CA HIS A 59 11.50 -4.81 -7.89
C HIS A 59 10.83 -3.45 -7.67
N VAL A 60 10.74 -2.97 -6.43
CA VAL A 60 10.01 -1.73 -6.10
C VAL A 60 10.53 -0.51 -6.87
N ASP A 61 11.84 -0.39 -7.07
CA ASP A 61 12.46 0.73 -7.83
C ASP A 61 12.12 0.71 -9.32
N ARG A 62 11.72 -0.46 -9.83
CA ARG A 62 11.20 -0.63 -11.20
C ARG A 62 9.72 -0.29 -11.28
N ILE A 63 8.97 -0.41 -10.19
CA ILE A 63 7.54 -0.14 -10.13
C ILE A 63 7.27 1.34 -9.86
N TYR A 64 8.01 1.96 -8.94
CA TYR A 64 7.78 3.33 -8.49
C TYR A 64 9.08 4.11 -8.42
N ASP A 65 9.07 5.29 -9.02
CA ASP A 65 10.16 6.24 -8.87
C ASP A 65 9.95 7.07 -7.59
N PHE A 66 10.69 6.76 -6.52
CA PHE A 66 10.60 7.52 -5.26
C PHE A 66 11.17 8.94 -5.38
N LYS A 67 11.99 9.21 -6.40
CA LYS A 67 12.61 10.52 -6.62
C LYS A 67 11.67 11.45 -7.37
N GLU A 68 11.14 10.98 -8.50
CA GLU A 68 10.24 11.75 -9.35
C GLU A 68 8.76 11.65 -8.92
N GLY A 69 8.43 10.61 -8.15
CA GLY A 69 7.11 10.43 -7.53
C GLY A 69 6.06 9.85 -8.46
N TYR A 70 6.40 8.95 -9.39
CA TYR A 70 5.42 8.32 -10.30
C TYR A 70 5.63 6.81 -10.45
N VAL A 71 4.54 6.09 -10.77
CA VAL A 71 4.57 4.66 -11.07
C VAL A 71 5.03 4.45 -12.51
N LYS A 72 5.98 3.56 -12.72
CA LYS A 72 6.54 3.19 -14.03
C LYS A 72 5.67 2.10 -14.67
N PRO A 73 4.86 2.40 -15.70
CA PRO A 73 4.02 1.39 -16.34
C PRO A 73 4.83 0.29 -17.03
N GLU A 74 6.10 0.56 -17.36
CA GLU A 74 7.04 -0.39 -17.96
C GLU A 74 7.20 -1.65 -17.12
N CYS A 75 7.06 -1.53 -15.78
CA CYS A 75 7.17 -2.64 -14.86
C CYS A 75 6.18 -3.78 -15.15
N LEU A 76 5.08 -3.52 -15.87
CA LEU A 76 4.08 -4.52 -16.24
C LEU A 76 4.53 -5.44 -17.38
N TYR A 77 5.49 -5.00 -18.18
CA TYR A 77 6.01 -5.74 -19.34
C TYR A 77 7.33 -6.46 -19.04
N GLU A 78 7.85 -6.31 -17.83
CA GLU A 78 9.10 -6.94 -17.42
C GLU A 78 8.93 -8.43 -17.05
N GLY A 79 9.93 -9.25 -17.39
CA GLY A 79 9.88 -10.70 -17.23
C GLY A 79 9.87 -11.23 -15.80
N TRP A 80 9.98 -10.37 -14.78
CA TRP A 80 9.86 -10.76 -13.37
C TRP A 80 8.41 -10.75 -12.87
N GLN A 81 7.47 -10.17 -13.62
CA GLN A 81 6.08 -10.08 -13.20
C GLN A 81 5.39 -11.45 -13.17
N THR A 82 4.77 -11.75 -12.03
CA THR A 82 3.81 -12.84 -11.87
C THR A 82 2.37 -12.31 -11.94
N SER A 83 1.40 -13.20 -12.10
CA SER A 83 -0.02 -12.81 -12.05
C SER A 83 -0.41 -12.20 -10.68
N GLY A 84 0.31 -12.55 -9.62
CA GLY A 84 0.15 -12.00 -8.27
C GLY A 84 0.71 -10.59 -8.14
N SER A 85 1.95 -10.37 -8.58
CA SER A 85 2.58 -9.04 -8.55
C SER A 85 1.83 -8.04 -9.41
N MET A 86 1.33 -8.46 -10.59
CA MET A 86 0.58 -7.58 -11.48
C MET A 86 -0.72 -7.07 -10.84
N LYS A 87 -1.43 -7.90 -10.07
CA LYS A 87 -2.64 -7.48 -9.32
C LYS A 87 -2.30 -6.46 -8.23
N VAL A 88 -1.20 -6.68 -7.51
CA VAL A 88 -0.73 -5.78 -6.45
C VAL A 88 -0.34 -4.42 -7.02
N VAL A 89 0.43 -4.40 -8.12
CA VAL A 89 0.82 -3.15 -8.79
C VAL A 89 -0.40 -2.38 -9.28
N ARG A 90 -1.37 -3.04 -9.92
CA ARG A 90 -2.61 -2.41 -10.37
C ARG A 90 -3.43 -1.85 -9.21
N MET A 91 -3.53 -2.56 -8.10
CA MET A 91 -4.22 -2.09 -6.89
C MET A 91 -3.51 -0.85 -6.32
N ALA A 92 -2.19 -0.90 -6.20
CA ALA A 92 -1.38 0.20 -5.71
C ALA A 92 -1.55 1.45 -6.60
N TYR A 93 -1.51 1.28 -7.92
CA TYR A 93 -1.71 2.35 -8.90
C TYR A 93 -3.11 2.95 -8.81
N ASN A 94 -4.16 2.11 -8.76
CA ASN A 94 -5.53 2.59 -8.66
C ASN A 94 -5.76 3.43 -7.38
N LEU A 95 -5.16 3.01 -6.26
CA LEU A 95 -5.22 3.77 -5.02
C LEU A 95 -4.41 5.07 -5.12
N TYR A 96 -3.24 5.03 -5.75
CA TYR A 96 -2.38 6.19 -5.95
C TYR A 96 -3.02 7.27 -6.84
N CYS A 97 -3.63 6.87 -7.95
CA CYS A 97 -4.29 7.76 -8.91
C CYS A 97 -5.73 8.15 -8.51
N ASN A 98 -6.06 8.09 -7.21
CA ASN A 98 -7.36 8.45 -6.65
C ASN A 98 -8.56 7.76 -7.33
N GLY A 99 -8.42 6.48 -7.67
CA GLY A 99 -9.49 5.68 -8.25
C GLY A 99 -9.89 6.06 -9.68
N THR A 100 -9.18 6.96 -10.34
CA THR A 100 -9.35 7.17 -11.78
C THR A 100 -8.59 6.04 -12.48
N PRO A 101 -9.27 5.11 -13.20
CA PRO A 101 -8.60 4.14 -14.06
C PRO A 101 -8.02 4.87 -15.27
N GLY A 102 -7.01 5.71 -15.02
CA GLY A 102 -6.30 6.48 -16.01
C GLY A 102 -5.30 5.57 -16.71
N ARG A 103 -5.80 4.88 -17.74
CA ARG A 103 -5.02 4.40 -18.90
C ARG A 103 -4.06 3.24 -18.65
N PHE A 104 -4.59 2.08 -18.25
CA PHE A 104 -4.04 0.80 -18.74
C PHE A 104 -4.74 0.48 -20.06
N ILE A 105 -4.38 1.18 -21.13
CA ILE A 105 -4.76 0.78 -22.49
C ILE A 105 -3.49 0.23 -23.13
N GLY A 106 -3.45 -1.09 -23.24
CA GLY A 106 -2.45 -1.87 -23.96
C GLY A 106 -3.09 -3.20 -24.28
#